data_AF-A0A8I1HVE6-F1
#
_entry.id   AF-A0A8I1HVE6-F1
#
_cell.length_a   1.000
_cell.length_b   1.000
_cell.length_c   1.000
_cell.angle_alpha   90.00
_cell.angle_beta   90.00
_cell.angle_gamma   90.00
#
_symmetry.space_group_name_H-M   'P 1'
#
loop_
_entity.id
_entity.type
_entity.pdbx_description
1 polymer ?
#
loop_
_entity_poly.entity_id
_entity_poly.type
_entity_poly.pdbx_seq_one_letter_code
_entity_poly.pdbx_strand_id
1 'polypeptide(L)'
;MVIQIVLAVFLSLVFGFGYLSGMIRVMSGLLIGFGVLTSFFFGVLFIIPNLQEVVGTPVLRPGGAYPFFVLALVLLGFIAWLFTRPLKPAPEEPMGSKHIRCFAAGLLVYPVSLFVPAFFLFPSSEQRLTAAAATLEVQVLIGVLLFLVGMATALYLLYKATRGTAPGQPDMMRRFVLALFAVLHLDKMPALITYLLIYSPETGIIFPQAAALALAGYVLIGVFLVKVTGDAHSMQ
;
A
#
# COMPACT_ATOMS: atom_id res chain seq x y z
N MET A 1 -13.69 18.74 1.63
CA MET A 1 -12.21 18.82 1.77
C MET A 1 -11.75 18.88 3.23
N VAL A 2 -12.05 19.93 4.02
CA VAL A 2 -11.57 20.04 5.43
C VAL A 2 -11.98 18.85 6.31
N ILE A 3 -13.26 18.46 6.28
CA ILE A 3 -13.76 17.31 7.07
C ILE A 3 -13.05 16.00 6.69
N GLN A 4 -12.77 15.78 5.40
CA GLN A 4 -12.07 14.58 4.92
C GLN A 4 -10.61 14.53 5.40
N ILE A 5 -9.92 15.68 5.43
CA ILE A 5 -8.56 15.78 5.96
C ILE A 5 -8.57 15.48 7.46
N VAL A 6 -9.50 16.06 8.22
CA VAL A 6 -9.64 15.81 9.66
C VAL A 6 -9.92 14.33 9.94
N LEU A 7 -10.83 13.71 9.19
CA LEU A 7 -11.13 12.28 9.30
C LEU A 7 -9.92 11.41 8.96
N ALA A 8 -9.18 11.74 7.90
CA ALA A 8 -7.98 11.01 7.50
C ALA A 8 -6.89 11.09 8.59
N VAL A 9 -6.64 12.27 9.14
CA VAL A 9 -5.70 12.46 10.25
C VAL A 9 -6.17 11.68 11.48
N PHE A 10 -7.44 11.79 11.84
CA PHE A 10 -8.00 11.06 12.99
C PHE A 10 -7.85 9.54 12.84
N LEU A 11 -8.26 8.97 11.71
CA LEU A 11 -8.14 7.53 11.46
C LEU A 11 -6.69 7.07 11.52
N SER A 12 -5.77 7.82 10.91
CA SER A 12 -4.36 7.46 10.89
C SER A 12 -3.71 7.54 12.28
N LEU A 13 -4.13 8.48 13.12
CA LEU A 13 -3.75 8.51 14.54
C LEU A 13 -4.34 7.32 15.30
N VAL A 14 -5.62 7.00 15.12
CA VAL A 14 -6.28 5.84 15.76
C VAL A 14 -5.58 4.53 15.40
N PHE A 15 -5.27 4.31 14.12
CA PHE A 15 -4.51 3.14 13.67
C PHE A 15 -3.09 3.14 14.27
N GLY A 16 -2.42 4.29 14.30
CA GLY A 16 -1.11 4.45 14.93
C GLY A 16 -1.12 4.07 16.41
N PHE A 17 -2.04 4.63 17.19
CA PHE A 17 -2.22 4.30 18.60
C PHE A 17 -2.62 2.85 18.80
N GLY A 18 -3.42 2.27 17.90
CA GLY A 18 -3.77 0.86 17.94
C GLY A 18 -2.56 -0.06 17.78
N TYR A 19 -1.59 0.32 16.96
CA TYR A 19 -0.31 -0.40 16.89
C TYR A 19 0.55 -0.19 18.15
N LEU A 20 0.56 1.01 18.72
CA LEU A 20 1.33 1.29 19.95
C LEU A 20 0.77 0.57 21.18
N SER A 21 -0.55 0.45 21.29
CA SER A 21 -1.22 -0.40 22.30
C SER A 21 -1.08 -1.89 21.99
N GLY A 22 -0.46 -2.22 20.85
CA GLY A 22 -0.08 -3.55 20.38
C GLY A 22 -1.23 -4.43 19.93
N MET A 23 -2.31 -3.83 19.43
CA MET A 23 -3.34 -4.50 18.61
C MET A 23 -2.82 -4.84 17.21
N ILE A 24 -1.56 -5.28 17.09
CA ILE A 24 -0.81 -5.45 15.83
C ILE A 24 -1.61 -6.30 14.84
N ARG A 25 -2.15 -7.44 15.32
CA ARG A 25 -2.91 -8.37 14.49
C ARG A 25 -4.20 -7.73 13.95
N VAL A 26 -5.00 -7.14 14.83
CA VAL A 26 -6.28 -6.52 14.43
C VAL A 26 -6.05 -5.36 13.46
N MET A 27 -5.10 -4.47 13.77
CA MET A 27 -4.79 -3.33 12.91
C MET A 27 -4.24 -3.79 11.55
N SER A 28 -3.36 -4.79 11.53
CA SER A 28 -2.85 -5.36 10.26
C SER A 28 -3.96 -5.96 9.41
N GLY A 29 -4.90 -6.68 10.05
CA GLY A 29 -6.09 -7.20 9.39
C GLY A 29 -6.96 -6.09 8.78
N LEU A 30 -7.16 -4.99 9.50
CA LEU A 30 -7.92 -3.82 9.00
C LEU A 30 -7.23 -3.14 7.82
N LEU A 31 -5.91 -2.95 7.87
CA LEU A 31 -5.14 -2.37 6.77
C LEU A 31 -5.20 -3.26 5.51
N ILE A 32 -5.03 -4.57 5.65
CA ILE A 32 -5.19 -5.50 4.52
C ILE A 32 -6.64 -5.50 4.03
N GLY A 33 -7.61 -5.42 4.94
CA GLY A 33 -9.03 -5.29 4.64
C GLY A 33 -9.37 -4.04 3.82
N PHE A 34 -8.68 -2.92 4.05
CA PHE A 34 -8.78 -1.74 3.20
C PHE A 34 -8.28 -2.02 1.78
N GLY A 35 -7.19 -2.80 1.63
CA GLY A 35 -6.74 -3.31 0.34
C GLY A 35 -7.77 -4.20 -0.37
N VAL A 36 -8.47 -5.07 0.37
CA VAL A 36 -9.59 -5.88 -0.16
C VAL A 36 -10.72 -4.97 -0.63
N LEU A 37 -11.15 -4.02 0.20
CA LEU A 37 -12.25 -3.11 -0.10
C LEU A 37 -11.94 -2.25 -1.34
N THR A 38 -10.74 -1.68 -1.42
CA THR A 38 -10.30 -0.88 -2.57
C THR A 38 -10.23 -1.71 -3.84
N SER A 39 -9.70 -2.94 -3.77
CA SER A 39 -9.68 -3.86 -4.90
C SER A 39 -11.09 -4.22 -5.36
N PHE A 40 -11.99 -4.55 -4.44
CA PHE A 40 -13.38 -4.84 -4.77
C PHE A 40 -14.09 -3.64 -5.39
N PHE A 41 -13.91 -2.44 -4.81
CA PHE A 41 -14.47 -1.19 -5.32
C PHE A 41 -14.04 -0.90 -6.76
N PHE A 42 -12.73 -0.99 -7.06
CA PHE A 42 -12.25 -0.82 -8.43
C PHE A 42 -12.76 -1.92 -9.36
N GLY A 43 -12.85 -3.17 -8.91
CA GLY A 43 -13.47 -4.25 -9.70
C GLY A 43 -14.91 -3.95 -10.09
N VAL A 44 -15.72 -3.45 -9.14
CA VAL A 44 -17.12 -3.06 -9.38
C VAL A 44 -17.22 -1.88 -10.36
N LEU A 45 -16.34 -0.89 -10.26
CA LEU A 45 -16.29 0.25 -11.19
C LEU A 45 -16.10 -0.17 -12.66
N PHE A 46 -15.39 -1.27 -12.91
CA PHE A 46 -15.19 -1.82 -14.27
C PHE A 46 -16.31 -2.77 -14.73
N ILE A 47 -17.19 -3.25 -13.83
CA ILE A 47 -18.33 -4.11 -14.19
C ILE A 47 -19.59 -3.30 -14.49
N ILE A 48 -19.88 -2.27 -13.68
CA ILE A 48 -21.17 -1.55 -13.75
C ILE A 48 -21.05 -0.37 -14.72
N PRO A 49 -21.58 -0.47 -15.96
CA PRO A 49 -21.67 0.69 -16.84
C PRO A 49 -22.54 1.76 -16.17
N ASN A 50 -22.12 3.02 -16.21
CA ASN A 50 -22.79 4.21 -15.63
C ASN A 50 -22.65 4.44 -14.11
N LEU A 51 -22.09 3.51 -13.32
CA LEU A 51 -21.72 3.83 -11.92
C LEU A 51 -20.70 4.99 -11.86
N GLN A 52 -19.92 5.11 -12.92
CA GLN A 52 -18.91 6.13 -13.17
C GLN A 52 -19.48 7.55 -13.19
N GLU A 53 -20.68 7.73 -13.75
CA GLU A 53 -21.37 9.02 -13.83
C GLU A 53 -21.99 9.41 -12.48
N VAL A 54 -22.46 8.41 -11.71
CA VAL A 54 -23.07 8.61 -10.38
C VAL A 54 -22.02 8.86 -9.29
N VAL A 55 -20.86 8.20 -9.37
CA VAL A 55 -19.77 8.30 -8.39
C VAL A 55 -18.77 9.41 -8.75
N GLY A 56 -18.94 10.08 -9.90
CA GLY A 56 -18.03 11.14 -10.36
C GLY A 56 -16.64 10.63 -10.73
N THR A 57 -16.54 9.37 -11.17
CA THR A 57 -15.27 8.72 -11.58
C THR A 57 -15.41 8.23 -13.02
N PRO A 58 -15.16 9.08 -14.03
CA PRO A 58 -15.28 8.67 -15.42
C PRO A 58 -14.19 7.65 -15.75
N VAL A 59 -14.57 6.39 -16.01
CA VAL A 59 -13.64 5.38 -16.54
C VAL A 59 -13.83 5.36 -18.05
N LEU A 60 -13.01 6.14 -18.75
CA LEU A 60 -13.20 6.45 -20.18
C LEU A 60 -13.00 5.28 -21.17
N ARG A 61 -12.60 4.06 -20.72
CA ARG A 61 -12.44 2.88 -21.59
C ARG A 61 -12.81 1.56 -20.90
N PRO A 62 -13.26 0.53 -21.65
CA PRO A 62 -13.45 -0.81 -21.11
C PRO A 62 -12.11 -1.39 -20.65
N GLY A 63 -12.08 -1.87 -19.40
CA GLY A 63 -10.95 -2.56 -18.79
C GLY A 63 -11.41 -3.87 -18.15
N GLY A 64 -10.51 -4.85 -18.04
CA GLY A 64 -10.84 -6.09 -17.35
C GLY A 64 -11.00 -5.85 -15.85
N ALA A 65 -12.17 -6.16 -15.30
CA ALA A 65 -12.41 -6.08 -13.85
C ALA A 65 -11.73 -7.21 -13.06
N TYR A 66 -11.45 -8.34 -13.72
CA TYR A 66 -10.92 -9.56 -13.09
C TYR A 66 -9.62 -9.38 -12.29
N PRO A 67 -8.62 -8.54 -12.67
CA PRO A 67 -7.38 -8.40 -11.91
C PRO A 67 -7.63 -7.86 -10.50
N PHE A 68 -8.60 -6.95 -10.37
CA PHE A 68 -8.99 -6.36 -9.10
C PHE A 68 -9.67 -7.38 -8.17
N PHE A 69 -10.54 -8.25 -8.72
CA PHE A 69 -11.16 -9.32 -7.93
C PHE A 69 -10.15 -10.41 -7.53
N VAL A 70 -9.24 -10.77 -8.43
CA VAL A 70 -8.14 -11.70 -8.10
C VAL A 70 -7.29 -11.14 -6.97
N LEU A 71 -6.95 -9.84 -7.01
CA LEU A 71 -6.23 -9.19 -5.93
C LEU A 71 -7.02 -9.22 -4.60
N ALA A 72 -8.32 -8.92 -4.63
CA ALA A 72 -9.17 -9.00 -3.45
C ALA A 72 -9.14 -10.40 -2.81
N LEU A 73 -9.22 -11.47 -3.63
CA LEU A 73 -9.13 -12.85 -3.16
C LEU A 73 -7.78 -13.17 -2.53
N VAL A 74 -6.67 -12.73 -3.13
CA VAL A 74 -5.32 -12.91 -2.58
C VAL A 74 -5.20 -12.23 -1.21
N LEU A 75 -5.70 -10.99 -1.08
CA LEU A 75 -5.65 -10.24 0.17
C LEU A 75 -6.57 -10.83 1.25
N LEU A 76 -7.73 -11.38 0.88
CA LEU A 76 -8.57 -12.18 1.79
C LEU A 76 -7.82 -13.41 2.31
N GLY A 77 -7.02 -14.06 1.46
CA GLY A 77 -6.13 -15.14 1.86
C GLY A 77 -5.13 -14.72 2.95
N PHE A 78 -4.56 -13.51 2.85
CA PHE A 78 -3.69 -12.97 3.90
C PHE A 78 -4.44 -12.67 5.20
N ILE A 79 -5.67 -12.15 5.14
CA ILE A 79 -6.50 -11.95 6.34
C ILE A 79 -6.79 -13.29 7.01
N ALA A 80 -7.26 -14.28 6.24
CA ALA A 80 -7.52 -15.62 6.75
C ALA A 80 -6.26 -16.23 7.39
N TRP A 81 -5.11 -16.10 6.73
CA TRP A 81 -3.83 -16.56 7.29
C TRP A 81 -3.50 -15.88 8.62
N LEU A 82 -3.68 -14.56 8.71
CA LEU A 82 -3.32 -13.74 9.86
C LEU A 82 -4.15 -14.09 11.11
N PHE A 83 -5.40 -14.52 10.94
CA PHE A 83 -6.28 -14.91 12.05
C PHE A 83 -6.33 -16.41 12.36
N THR A 84 -5.89 -17.28 11.43
CA THR A 84 -5.89 -18.74 11.65
C THR A 84 -4.56 -19.28 12.16
N ARG A 85 -3.44 -18.57 11.94
CA ARG A 85 -2.11 -19.04 12.33
C ARG A 85 -1.70 -18.56 13.74
N PRO A 86 -1.05 -19.41 14.54
CA PRO A 86 -0.46 -18.98 15.80
C PRO A 86 0.73 -18.04 15.53
N LEU A 87 0.94 -17.09 16.44
CA LEU A 87 2.12 -16.23 16.41
C LEU A 87 3.36 -17.06 16.74
N LYS A 88 4.46 -16.76 16.06
CA LYS A 88 5.77 -17.37 16.28
C LYS A 88 6.75 -16.23 16.53
N PRO A 89 6.98 -15.87 17.80
CA PRO A 89 7.83 -14.73 18.14
C PRO A 89 9.21 -14.88 17.47
N ALA A 90 9.67 -13.80 16.83
CA ALA A 90 11.01 -13.78 16.28
C ALA A 90 12.06 -13.77 17.40
N PRO A 91 13.29 -14.25 17.14
CA PRO A 91 14.40 -14.12 18.08
C PRO A 91 14.59 -12.66 18.49
N GLU A 92 14.79 -12.43 19.78
CA GLU A 92 15.06 -11.09 20.30
C GLU A 92 16.43 -10.60 19.82
N GLU A 93 16.44 -9.46 19.12
CA GLU A 93 17.66 -8.78 18.71
C GLU A 93 17.75 -7.44 19.44
N PRO A 94 18.78 -7.19 20.28
CA PRO A 94 18.88 -5.95 21.02
C PRO A 94 18.93 -4.76 20.05
N MET A 95 18.12 -3.74 20.34
CA MET A 95 18.06 -2.53 19.53
C MET A 95 19.46 -1.92 19.41
N GLY A 96 19.84 -1.63 18.17
CA GLY A 96 21.15 -1.10 17.82
C GLY A 96 21.08 -0.28 16.54
N SER A 97 22.22 0.30 16.16
CA SER A 97 22.33 1.23 15.03
C SER A 97 21.81 0.64 13.71
N LYS A 98 21.92 -0.68 13.51
CA LYS A 98 21.40 -1.38 12.32
C LYS A 98 19.89 -1.19 12.13
N HIS A 99 19.10 -1.24 13.20
CA HIS A 99 17.63 -1.14 13.12
C HIS A 99 17.21 0.30 12.83
N ILE A 100 17.88 1.28 13.44
CA ILE A 100 17.65 2.71 13.19
C ILE A 100 18.02 3.06 11.74
N ARG A 101 19.15 2.55 11.23
CA ARG A 101 19.56 2.75 9.84
C ARG A 101 18.57 2.12 8.86
N CYS A 102 18.12 0.88 9.12
CA CYS A 102 17.09 0.24 8.30
C CYS A 102 15.77 1.02 8.33
N PHE A 103 15.39 1.54 9.50
CA PHE A 103 14.18 2.35 9.64
C PHE A 103 14.27 3.65 8.84
N ALA A 104 15.32 4.44 9.04
CA ALA A 104 15.54 5.68 8.33
C ALA A 104 15.65 5.45 6.81
N ALA A 105 16.40 4.42 6.39
CA ALA A 105 16.52 4.07 4.98
C ALA A 105 15.18 3.62 4.39
N GLY A 106 14.40 2.78 5.10
CA GLY A 106 13.06 2.37 4.65
C GLY A 106 12.12 3.57 4.51
N LEU A 107 12.15 4.49 5.47
CA LEU A 107 11.35 5.70 5.46
C LEU A 107 11.74 6.68 4.34
N LEU A 108 13.02 6.73 3.94
CA LEU A 108 13.51 7.55 2.83
C LEU A 108 13.28 6.89 1.46
N VAL A 109 13.46 5.57 1.36
CA VAL A 109 13.23 4.83 0.10
C VAL A 109 11.76 4.85 -0.28
N TYR A 110 10.84 4.88 0.69
CA TYR A 110 9.40 4.93 0.43
C TYR A 110 8.98 6.15 -0.42
N PRO A 111 9.22 7.42 -0.04
CA PRO A 111 8.89 8.56 -0.88
C PRO A 111 9.67 8.56 -2.19
N VAL A 112 10.94 8.10 -2.22
CA VAL A 112 11.69 7.96 -3.48
C VAL A 112 10.97 7.00 -4.44
N SER A 113 10.39 5.92 -3.93
CA SER A 113 9.58 4.98 -4.70
C SER A 113 8.27 5.59 -5.22
N LEU A 114 7.86 6.75 -4.75
CA LEU A 114 6.69 7.48 -5.26
C LEU A 114 7.12 8.56 -6.28
N PHE A 115 8.10 9.38 -5.93
CA PHE A 115 8.49 10.54 -6.73
C PHE A 115 9.29 10.17 -7.98
N VAL A 116 10.19 9.18 -7.92
CA VAL A 116 10.97 8.80 -9.12
C VAL A 116 10.07 8.17 -10.18
N PRO A 117 9.15 7.24 -9.84
CA PRO A 117 8.18 6.75 -10.81
C PRO A 117 7.22 7.79 -11.36
N ALA A 118 6.94 8.88 -10.64
CA ALA A 118 5.99 9.90 -11.07
C ALA A 118 6.34 10.50 -12.45
N PHE A 119 7.63 10.61 -12.78
CA PHE A 119 8.11 11.06 -14.10
C PHE A 119 7.68 10.15 -15.25
N PHE A 120 7.40 8.87 -14.96
CA PHE A 120 6.96 7.88 -15.94
C PHE A 120 5.45 7.61 -15.86
N LEU A 121 4.87 7.72 -14.65
CA LEU A 121 3.44 7.52 -14.41
C LEU A 121 2.58 8.66 -14.99
N PHE A 122 3.14 9.88 -15.07
CA PHE A 122 2.43 11.06 -15.54
C PHE A 122 3.18 11.75 -16.69
N PRO A 123 3.01 11.27 -17.94
CA PRO A 123 3.63 11.88 -19.12
C PRO A 123 3.22 13.35 -19.30
N SER A 124 4.16 14.18 -19.75
CA SER A 124 3.90 15.61 -19.98
C SER A 124 2.85 15.83 -21.08
N SER A 125 2.20 17.00 -21.10
CA SER A 125 1.20 17.31 -22.13
C SER A 125 1.79 17.22 -23.55
N GLU A 126 3.06 17.59 -23.73
CA GLU A 126 3.77 17.50 -25.01
C GLU A 126 3.99 16.03 -25.44
N GLN A 127 4.44 15.17 -24.52
CA GLN A 127 4.59 13.73 -24.80
C GLN A 127 3.26 13.08 -25.15
N ARG A 128 2.16 13.51 -24.51
CA ARG A 128 0.82 13.00 -24.80
C ARG A 128 0.32 13.34 -26.20
N LEU A 129 0.71 14.49 -26.74
CA LEU A 129 0.30 14.93 -28.07
C LEU A 129 1.15 14.33 -29.20
N THR A 130 2.37 13.91 -28.89
CA THR A 130 3.38 13.52 -29.90
C THR A 130 3.71 12.03 -29.88
N ALA A 131 3.56 11.35 -28.74
CA ALA A 131 3.90 9.94 -28.61
C ALA A 131 2.72 9.03 -29.00
N ALA A 132 3.06 7.89 -29.61
CA ALA A 132 2.10 6.82 -29.84
C ALA A 132 1.58 6.24 -28.51
N ALA A 133 0.32 5.78 -28.50
CA ALA A 133 -0.32 5.20 -27.32
C ALA A 133 0.50 4.05 -26.69
N ALA A 134 1.06 3.16 -27.52
CA ALA A 134 1.90 2.06 -27.05
C ALA A 134 3.16 2.54 -26.30
N THR A 135 3.75 3.66 -26.73
CA THR A 135 4.92 4.24 -26.06
C THR A 135 4.55 4.78 -24.68
N LEU A 136 3.39 5.44 -24.55
CA LEU A 136 2.88 5.93 -23.28
C LEU A 136 2.55 4.76 -22.33
N GLU A 137 1.95 3.68 -22.83
CA GLU A 137 1.68 2.47 -22.04
C GLU A 137 2.96 1.86 -21.46
N VAL A 138 4.02 1.75 -22.27
CA VAL A 138 5.32 1.23 -21.82
C VAL A 138 5.95 2.13 -20.76
N GLN A 139 5.88 3.46 -20.92
CA GLN A 139 6.38 4.40 -19.92
C GLN A 139 5.66 4.24 -18.59
N VAL A 140 4.32 4.23 -18.61
CA VAL A 140 3.51 4.05 -17.40
C VAL A 140 3.81 2.70 -16.75
N LEU A 141 3.97 1.62 -17.53
CA LEU A 141 4.36 0.31 -17.02
C LEU A 141 5.73 0.36 -16.31
N ILE A 142 6.73 1.02 -16.90
CA ILE A 142 8.05 1.22 -16.28
C ILE A 142 7.89 1.95 -14.94
N GLY A 143 7.07 3.01 -14.90
CA GLY A 143 6.74 3.73 -13.67
C GLY A 143 6.17 2.80 -12.60
N VAL A 144 5.15 1.99 -12.93
CA VAL A 144 4.53 1.05 -11.99
C VAL A 144 5.55 0.03 -11.48
N LEU A 145 6.40 -0.52 -12.35
CA LEU A 145 7.43 -1.48 -11.94
C LEU A 145 8.46 -0.85 -10.99
N LEU A 146 8.92 0.36 -11.28
CA LEU A 146 9.84 1.10 -10.39
C LEU A 146 9.19 1.39 -9.03
N PHE A 147 7.91 1.74 -9.00
CA PHE A 147 7.15 1.92 -7.76
C PHE A 147 7.11 0.62 -6.94
N LEU A 148 6.77 -0.51 -7.55
CA LEU A 148 6.69 -1.80 -6.86
C LEU A 148 8.05 -2.24 -6.30
N VAL A 149 9.13 -2.09 -7.07
CA VAL A 149 10.50 -2.42 -6.63
C VAL A 149 10.94 -1.52 -5.47
N GLY A 150 10.70 -0.22 -5.58
CA GLY A 150 11.04 0.73 -4.51
C GLY A 150 10.24 0.46 -3.23
N MET A 151 8.94 0.19 -3.34
CA MET A 151 8.09 -0.17 -2.21
C MET A 151 8.51 -1.50 -1.58
N ALA A 152 8.81 -2.53 -2.37
CA ALA A 152 9.32 -3.81 -1.85
C ALA A 152 10.62 -3.60 -1.06
N THR A 153 11.52 -2.76 -1.58
CA THR A 153 12.78 -2.40 -0.92
C THR A 153 12.53 -1.65 0.39
N ALA A 154 11.64 -0.65 0.39
CA ALA A 154 11.28 0.10 1.58
C ALA A 154 10.66 -0.80 2.66
N LEU A 155 9.69 -1.64 2.29
CA LEU A 155 9.02 -2.57 3.21
C LEU A 155 9.99 -3.62 3.76
N TYR A 156 10.96 -4.07 2.98
CA TYR A 156 11.99 -4.99 3.46
C TYR A 156 12.92 -4.33 4.50
N LEU A 157 13.32 -3.08 4.27
CA LEU A 157 14.12 -2.30 5.23
C LEU A 157 13.32 -2.03 6.52
N LEU A 158 12.05 -1.63 6.39
CA LEU A 158 11.15 -1.46 7.54
C LEU A 158 10.97 -2.76 8.31
N TYR A 159 10.83 -3.91 7.62
CA TYR A 159 10.76 -5.21 8.26
C TYR A 159 12.01 -5.51 9.09
N LYS A 160 13.21 -5.26 8.56
CA LYS A 160 14.45 -5.40 9.33
C LYS A 160 14.50 -4.48 10.56
N ALA A 161 13.94 -3.28 10.46
CA ALA A 161 13.85 -2.37 11.59
C ALA A 161 12.95 -2.92 12.70
N THR A 162 11.86 -3.63 12.37
CA THR A 162 10.91 -4.17 13.38
C THR A 162 11.52 -5.16 14.36
N ARG A 163 12.66 -5.78 14.03
CA ARG A 163 13.30 -6.81 14.86
C ARG A 163 14.05 -6.28 16.09
N GLY A 164 14.24 -4.95 16.20
CA GLY A 164 14.92 -4.37 17.35
C GLY A 164 14.06 -4.43 18.62
N THR A 165 14.58 -5.06 19.67
CA THR A 165 13.89 -5.21 20.96
C THR A 165 14.62 -4.43 22.07
N ALA A 166 13.89 -4.13 23.15
CA ALA A 166 14.46 -3.53 24.36
C ALA A 166 14.08 -4.38 25.58
N PRO A 167 14.87 -4.36 26.67
CA PRO A 167 14.56 -5.10 27.89
C PRO A 167 13.15 -4.75 28.41
N GLY A 168 12.32 -5.77 28.62
CA GLY A 168 10.93 -5.58 29.06
C GLY A 168 9.96 -5.08 27.98
N GLN A 169 10.42 -4.86 26.74
CA GLN A 169 9.61 -4.42 25.60
C GLN A 169 9.98 -5.17 24.31
N PRO A 170 9.57 -6.45 24.17
CA PRO A 170 10.01 -7.31 23.08
C PRO A 170 9.44 -6.92 21.69
N ASP A 171 8.40 -6.09 21.63
CA ASP A 171 7.79 -5.62 20.37
C ASP A 171 7.93 -4.11 20.15
N MET A 172 8.83 -3.42 20.86
CA MET A 172 8.92 -1.95 20.82
C MET A 172 9.06 -1.39 19.39
N MET A 173 10.11 -1.81 18.65
CA MET A 173 10.31 -1.32 17.28
C MET A 173 9.22 -1.79 16.33
N ARG A 174 8.68 -3.00 16.55
CA ARG A 174 7.58 -3.54 15.76
C ARG A 174 6.36 -2.64 15.81
N ARG A 175 5.93 -2.27 17.02
CA ARG A 175 4.81 -1.36 17.26
C ARG A 175 5.09 0.03 16.71
N PHE A 176 6.29 0.55 16.95
CA PHE A 176 6.69 1.88 16.49
C PHE A 176 6.70 2.01 14.96
N VAL A 177 7.31 1.05 14.26
CA VAL A 177 7.39 1.04 12.79
C VAL A 177 6.00 0.94 12.18
N LEU A 178 5.14 0.05 12.70
CA LEU A 178 3.77 -0.11 12.20
C LEU A 178 2.91 1.12 12.49
N ALA A 179 3.07 1.73 13.66
CA ALA A 179 2.37 2.96 14.01
C ALA A 179 2.75 4.10 13.05
N LEU A 180 4.04 4.29 12.78
CA LEU A 180 4.50 5.30 11.83
C LEU A 180 4.03 5.00 10.41
N PHE A 181 4.05 3.72 10.01
CA PHE A 181 3.57 3.26 8.70
C PHE A 181 2.09 3.66 8.48
N ALA A 182 1.24 3.47 9.49
CA ALA A 182 -0.16 3.87 9.45
C ALA A 182 -0.36 5.40 9.50
N VAL A 183 0.35 6.10 10.40
CA VAL A 183 0.24 7.56 10.57
C VAL A 183 0.67 8.30 9.30
N LEU A 184 1.73 7.85 8.64
CA LEU A 184 2.22 8.43 7.39
C LEU A 184 1.44 7.99 6.16
N HIS A 185 0.35 7.24 6.33
CA HIS A 185 -0.52 6.77 5.25
C HIS A 185 0.22 5.96 4.19
N LEU A 186 1.35 5.33 4.53
CA LEU A 186 2.15 4.57 3.58
C LEU A 186 1.32 3.39 3.03
N ASP A 187 0.45 2.84 3.87
CA ASP A 187 -0.51 1.80 3.53
C ASP A 187 -1.45 2.15 2.37
N LYS A 188 -1.76 3.44 2.15
CA LYS A 188 -2.78 3.90 1.20
C LYS A 188 -2.22 4.21 -0.19
N MET A 189 -0.90 4.18 -0.34
CA MET A 189 -0.21 4.63 -1.55
C MET A 189 -0.52 3.80 -2.81
N PRO A 190 -0.65 2.46 -2.76
CA PRO A 190 -1.11 1.68 -3.91
C PRO A 190 -2.49 2.12 -4.41
N ALA A 191 -3.44 2.40 -3.51
CA ALA A 191 -4.76 2.90 -3.88
C ALA A 191 -4.69 4.30 -4.49
N LEU A 192 -3.85 5.19 -3.95
CA LEU A 192 -3.65 6.53 -4.52
C LEU A 192 -3.12 6.47 -5.95
N ILE A 193 -2.06 5.70 -6.21
CA ILE A 193 -1.49 5.57 -7.56
C ILE A 193 -2.50 4.94 -8.52
N THR A 194 -3.20 3.90 -8.07
CA THR A 194 -4.28 3.26 -8.85
C THR A 194 -5.37 4.26 -9.21
N TYR A 195 -5.81 5.06 -8.24
CA TYR A 195 -6.78 6.13 -8.47
C TYR A 195 -6.26 7.13 -9.49
N LEU A 196 -5.02 7.60 -9.39
CA LEU A 196 -4.45 8.56 -10.35
C LEU A 196 -4.27 8.00 -11.77
N LEU A 197 -4.05 6.69 -11.91
CA LEU A 197 -3.94 6.00 -13.21
C LEU A 197 -5.30 5.69 -13.86
N ILE A 198 -6.37 5.60 -13.06
CA ILE A 198 -7.75 5.42 -13.53
C ILE A 198 -8.44 6.76 -13.74
N TYR A 199 -8.16 7.73 -12.86
CA TYR A 199 -8.73 9.06 -12.83
C TYR A 199 -7.65 10.07 -13.22
N SER A 200 -7.58 10.36 -14.51
CA SER A 200 -6.75 11.44 -15.04
C SER A 200 -7.61 12.35 -15.93
N PRO A 201 -8.35 13.29 -15.30
CA PRO A 201 -9.32 14.15 -16.00
C PRO A 201 -8.66 15.04 -17.07
N GLU A 202 -7.36 15.29 -16.96
CA GLU A 202 -6.61 16.10 -17.91
C GLU A 202 -6.07 15.33 -19.13
N THR A 203 -6.11 13.99 -19.13
CA THR A 203 -5.43 13.18 -20.16
C THR A 203 -6.39 12.42 -21.07
N GLY A 204 -7.58 12.02 -20.60
CA GLY A 204 -8.52 11.20 -21.36
C GLY A 204 -8.02 9.77 -21.68
N ILE A 205 -6.82 9.40 -21.20
CA ILE A 205 -6.21 8.08 -21.38
C ILE A 205 -6.14 7.41 -20.03
N ILE A 206 -6.78 6.25 -19.91
CA ILE A 206 -6.74 5.42 -18.70
C ILE A 206 -5.84 4.20 -18.93
N PHE A 207 -5.17 3.74 -17.88
CA PHE A 207 -4.31 2.54 -17.92
C PHE A 207 -4.82 1.47 -16.95
N PRO A 208 -5.95 0.78 -17.23
CA PRO A 208 -6.59 -0.14 -16.28
C PRO A 208 -5.67 -1.27 -15.79
N GLN A 209 -4.87 -1.83 -16.70
CA GLN A 209 -3.95 -2.93 -16.36
C GLN A 209 -2.77 -2.43 -15.50
N ALA A 210 -2.21 -1.26 -15.83
CA ALA A 210 -1.15 -0.65 -15.04
C ALA A 210 -1.69 -0.22 -13.65
N ALA A 211 -2.92 0.26 -13.59
CA ALA A 211 -3.60 0.61 -12.35
C ALA A 211 -3.83 -0.63 -11.46
N ALA A 212 -4.31 -1.74 -12.04
CA ALA A 212 -4.44 -3.00 -11.32
C ALA A 212 -3.08 -3.50 -10.80
N LEU A 213 -2.02 -3.37 -11.59
CA LEU A 213 -0.66 -3.73 -11.20
C LEU A 213 -0.12 -2.81 -10.08
N ALA A 214 -0.42 -1.51 -10.12
CA ALA A 214 -0.08 -0.59 -9.04
C ALA A 214 -0.82 -0.96 -7.75
N LEU A 215 -2.10 -1.33 -7.85
CA LEU A 215 -2.91 -1.79 -6.72
C LEU A 215 -2.38 -3.09 -6.13
N ALA A 216 -1.79 -3.96 -6.95
CA ALA A 216 -1.11 -5.19 -6.49
C ALA A 216 0.05 -4.89 -5.53
N GLY A 217 0.47 -3.63 -5.40
CA GLY A 217 1.27 -3.14 -4.29
C GLY A 217 0.75 -3.53 -2.90
N TYR A 218 -0.57 -3.69 -2.73
CA TYR A 218 -1.14 -4.22 -1.49
C TYR A 218 -0.70 -5.65 -1.18
N VAL A 219 -0.27 -6.44 -2.16
CA VAL A 219 0.33 -7.76 -1.89
C VAL A 219 1.63 -7.60 -1.11
N LEU A 220 2.48 -6.64 -1.49
CA LEU A 220 3.73 -6.36 -0.78
C LEU A 220 3.48 -5.89 0.65
N ILE A 221 2.51 -4.98 0.82
CA ILE A 221 2.07 -4.51 2.14
C ILE A 221 1.49 -5.68 2.96
N GLY A 222 0.66 -6.52 2.34
CA GLY A 222 0.09 -7.71 2.96
C GLY A 222 1.17 -8.66 3.47
N VAL A 223 2.16 -8.99 2.64
CA VAL A 223 3.32 -9.81 3.04
C VAL A 223 4.09 -9.18 4.19
N PHE A 224 4.34 -7.87 4.13
CA PHE A 224 5.00 -7.13 5.20
C PHE A 224 4.21 -7.23 6.52
N LEU A 225 2.93 -6.86 6.52
CA LEU A 225 2.08 -6.85 7.71
C LEU A 225 1.88 -8.26 8.28
N VAL A 226 1.70 -9.26 7.42
CA VAL A 226 1.60 -10.67 7.79
C VAL A 226 2.87 -11.14 8.49
N LYS A 227 4.03 -10.84 7.92
CA LYS A 227 5.32 -11.26 8.49
C LYS A 227 5.62 -10.55 9.81
N VAL A 228 5.41 -9.23 9.86
CA VAL A 228 5.58 -8.46 11.09
C VAL A 228 4.60 -8.91 12.17
N THR A 229 3.35 -9.21 11.82
CA THR A 229 2.37 -9.72 12.79
C THR A 229 2.77 -11.11 13.28
N GLY A 230 3.12 -12.02 12.38
CA GLY A 230 3.48 -13.40 12.73
C GLY A 230 4.66 -13.50 13.69
N ASP A 231 5.62 -12.58 13.56
CA ASP A 231 6.82 -12.48 14.39
C ASP A 231 6.59 -11.78 15.75
N ALA A 232 5.38 -11.27 16.03
CA ALA A 232 5.06 -10.54 17.26
C ALA A 232 4.85 -11.48 18.46
N HIS A 233 5.05 -10.97 19.67
CA HIS A 233 4.69 -11.71 20.88
C HIS A 233 3.17 -11.64 21.08
N SER A 234 2.55 -12.77 21.46
CA SER A 234 1.16 -12.75 21.88
C SER A 234 1.07 -11.91 23.15
N MET A 235 0.23 -10.86 23.14
CA MET A 235 -0.19 -10.27 24.39
C MET A 235 -0.99 -11.32 25.16
N GLN A 236 -0.46 -11.74 26.31
CA GLN A 236 -1.28 -12.29 27.39
C GLN A 236 -2.04 -11.14 28.05
#